data_AF-A0A4P6X6I8-F1
#
_entry.id   AF-A0A4P6X6I8-F1
#
_cell.length_a   1.000
_cell.length_b   1.000
_cell.length_c   1.000
_cell.angle_alpha   90.00
_cell.angle_beta   90.00
_cell.angle_gamma   90.00
#
_symmetry.space_group_name_H-M   'P 1'
#
loop_
_entity.id
_entity.type
_entity.pdbx_description
1 polymer ?
#
loop_
_entity_poly.entity_id
_entity_poly.type
_entity_poly.pdbx_seq_one_letter_code
_entity_poly.pdbx_strand_id
1 'polypeptide(L)'
;MHATTVAVDLAKSVFQIAVADDQWRIVETQRLTRTQFERWFANRSVSLVIMEACGSAHHWARWLNGLGISVRLLPAQYVRAYVRRNKTDATDAAALLEAARAADIRPVRVKSVEQQALQGLHRIRSLWMGTRTSRINALRGFCREFGITIPQGARTGVETIGRVLADPRSAVPDLIRHTASMLLEEIRLLEARIAQVERELASVARQSPACTLLLSVPGIGLLTATALVAATSGDVTHFQDARHFSSWFGLTPREYSSGSSRYLGRISKRRATATCACCSPTARAACCERPRWPKARAKRSAASAAGRWRCRAALTTTKPPVPWPTSSRASATPRCATTPRLTKQPG
;
A
#
# COMPACT_ATOMS: atom_id res chain seq x y z
N MET A 1 20.79 31.87 -14.88
CA MET A 1 20.69 31.34 -13.51
C MET A 1 20.87 29.84 -13.59
N HIS A 2 22.01 29.32 -13.13
CA HIS A 2 22.30 27.88 -13.21
C HIS A 2 21.35 27.14 -12.27
N ALA A 3 20.35 26.47 -12.84
CA ALA A 3 19.40 25.69 -12.06
C ALA A 3 20.10 24.41 -11.60
N THR A 4 20.70 24.46 -10.41
CA THR A 4 21.41 23.32 -9.83
C THR A 4 20.41 22.28 -9.36
N THR A 5 20.44 21.08 -9.95
CA THR A 5 19.64 19.92 -9.52
C THR A 5 20.51 19.02 -8.64
N VAL A 6 20.01 18.58 -7.49
CA VAL A 6 20.78 17.75 -6.55
C VAL A 6 20.03 16.46 -6.28
N ALA A 7 20.62 15.32 -6.58
CA ALA A 7 20.14 14.04 -6.07
C ALA A 7 20.77 13.73 -4.71
N VAL A 8 19.95 13.21 -3.80
CA VAL A 8 20.38 12.85 -2.45
C VAL A 8 19.96 11.41 -2.17
N ASP A 9 20.95 10.57 -1.94
CA ASP A 9 20.75 9.26 -1.33
C ASP A 9 20.84 9.38 0.20
N LEU A 10 19.75 9.01 0.87
CA LEU A 10 19.55 9.21 2.30
C LEU A 10 19.89 7.95 3.08
N ALA A 11 20.91 8.02 3.93
CA ALA A 11 21.19 6.98 4.94
C ALA A 11 20.86 7.45 6.37
N LYS A 12 21.35 6.72 7.38
CA LYS A 12 21.12 7.07 8.80
C LYS A 12 21.96 8.26 9.27
N SER A 13 23.23 8.31 8.88
CA SER A 13 24.24 9.24 9.41
C SER A 13 25.00 10.03 8.34
N VAL A 14 25.20 9.44 7.16
CA VAL A 14 25.93 10.02 6.03
C VAL A 14 25.02 10.00 4.80
N PHE A 15 24.91 11.13 4.11
CA PHE A 15 24.14 11.27 2.88
C PHE A 15 25.10 11.42 1.71
N GLN A 16 24.79 10.77 0.60
CA GLN A 16 25.52 10.97 -0.63
C GLN A 16 24.73 11.94 -1.50
N ILE A 17 25.41 12.97 -2.00
CA ILE A 17 24.84 13.91 -2.96
C ILE A 17 25.52 13.79 -4.32
N ALA A 18 24.74 14.02 -5.37
CA ALA A 18 25.21 14.22 -6.74
C ALA A 18 24.57 15.50 -7.28
N VAL A 19 25.40 16.46 -7.66
CA VAL A 19 25.01 17.77 -8.19
C VAL A 19 25.08 17.71 -9.70
N ALA A 20 23.99 18.11 -10.35
CA ALA A 20 23.87 18.14 -11.81
C ALA A 20 23.71 19.57 -12.34
N ASP A 21 24.32 19.81 -13.50
CA ASP A 21 24.08 21.01 -14.30
C ASP A 21 22.70 20.98 -14.99
N ASP A 22 22.43 22.00 -15.81
CA ASP A 22 21.19 22.12 -16.58
C ASP A 22 21.06 21.08 -17.70
N GLN A 23 22.17 20.42 -18.09
CA GLN A 23 22.16 19.27 -18.99
C GLN A 23 22.08 17.93 -18.24
N TRP A 24 21.79 17.94 -16.93
CA TRP A 24 21.70 16.76 -16.06
C TRP A 24 23.01 15.97 -15.94
N ARG A 25 24.15 16.58 -16.26
CA ARG A 25 25.46 15.94 -16.08
C ARG A 25 25.95 16.18 -14.67
N ILE A 26 26.48 15.13 -14.05
CA ILE A 26 27.02 15.23 -12.70
C ILE A 26 28.32 16.03 -12.76
N VAL A 27 28.34 17.18 -12.09
CA VAL A 27 29.51 18.06 -11.99
C VAL A 27 30.23 17.88 -10.66
N GLU A 28 29.54 17.38 -9.63
CA GLU A 28 30.09 17.25 -8.29
C GLU A 28 29.38 16.13 -7.53
N THR A 29 30.15 15.38 -6.73
CA THR A 29 29.62 14.37 -5.81
C THR A 29 30.27 14.53 -4.45
N GLN A 30 29.49 14.45 -3.37
CA GLN A 30 30.03 14.59 -2.02
C GLN A 30 29.31 13.67 -1.02
N ARG A 31 30.02 13.29 0.05
CA ARG A 31 29.45 12.64 1.23
C ARG A 31 29.36 13.65 2.36
N LEU A 32 28.17 13.77 2.94
CA LEU A 32 27.88 14.75 3.98
C LEU A 32 27.29 14.06 5.21
N THR A 33 27.79 14.40 6.39
CA THR A 33 27.06 14.14 7.64
C THR A 33 25.78 14.98 7.69
N ARG A 34 24.86 14.68 8.62
CA ARG A 34 23.62 15.46 8.77
C ARG A 34 23.86 16.95 8.96
N THR A 35 24.80 17.33 9.82
CA THR A 35 25.13 18.74 10.08
C THR A 35 25.78 19.40 8.87
N GLN A 36 26.65 18.68 8.16
CA GLN A 36 27.23 19.17 6.90
C GLN A 36 26.16 19.34 5.82
N PHE A 37 25.19 18.43 5.73
CA PHE A 37 24.08 18.51 4.78
C PHE A 37 23.23 19.77 5.01
N GLU A 38 22.86 20.05 6.26
CA GLU A 38 22.10 21.26 6.59
C GLU A 38 22.87 22.53 6.22
N ARG A 39 24.15 22.61 6.59
CA ARG A 39 25.03 23.72 6.23
C ARG A 39 25.23 23.85 4.73
N TRP A 40 25.33 22.74 4.00
CA TRP A 40 25.56 22.73 2.57
C TRP A 40 24.37 23.37 1.82
N PHE A 41 23.14 23.01 2.19
CA PHE A 41 21.93 23.58 1.59
C PHE A 41 21.64 25.01 2.05
N ALA A 42 22.04 25.40 3.26
CA ALA A 42 21.90 26.78 3.74
C ALA A 42 22.82 27.77 3.01
N ASN A 43 23.96 27.30 2.48
CA ASN A 43 25.00 28.14 1.87
C ASN A 43 25.04 28.04 0.33
N ARG A 44 24.08 27.36 -0.30
CA ARG A 44 24.06 27.15 -1.76
C ARG A 44 22.67 27.40 -2.35
N SER A 45 22.63 27.94 -3.55
CA SER A 45 21.40 28.05 -4.34
C SER A 45 21.11 26.73 -5.05
N VAL A 46 20.03 26.08 -4.66
CA VAL A 46 19.54 24.83 -5.26
C VAL A 46 18.12 25.01 -5.72
N SER A 47 17.85 24.65 -6.98
CA SER A 47 16.51 24.79 -7.56
C SER A 47 15.64 23.57 -7.29
N LEU A 48 16.24 22.37 -7.36
CA LEU A 48 15.53 21.11 -7.30
C LEU A 48 16.33 20.04 -6.57
N VAL A 49 15.69 19.35 -5.63
CA VAL A 49 16.25 18.17 -4.96
C VAL A 49 15.47 16.92 -5.34
N ILE A 50 16.19 15.89 -5.75
CA ILE A 50 15.67 14.55 -6.04
C ILE A 50 16.04 13.61 -4.90
N MET A 51 15.06 12.92 -4.33
CA MET A 51 15.30 11.91 -3.29
C MET A 51 14.47 10.66 -3.57
N GLU A 52 14.94 9.50 -3.12
CA GLU A 52 14.09 8.32 -3.04
C GLU A 52 13.03 8.50 -1.93
N ALA A 53 11.80 8.07 -2.17
CA ALA A 53 10.76 8.00 -1.16
C ALA A 53 11.07 6.90 -0.12
N CYS A 54 11.91 7.23 0.87
CA CYS A 54 12.30 6.36 1.98
C CYS A 54 11.74 6.86 3.33
N GLY A 55 12.11 6.17 4.43
CA GLY A 55 11.58 6.45 5.77
C GLY A 55 11.80 7.89 6.26
N SER A 56 12.98 8.48 5.98
CA SER A 56 13.35 9.84 6.38
C SER A 56 13.07 10.90 5.32
N ALA A 57 12.77 10.50 4.08
CA ALA A 57 12.64 11.42 2.94
C ALA A 57 11.58 12.50 3.14
N HIS A 58 10.44 12.17 3.76
CA HIS A 58 9.40 13.17 4.02
C HIS A 58 9.83 14.26 5.01
N HIS A 59 10.62 13.91 6.02
CA HIS A 59 11.16 14.89 6.96
C HIS A 59 12.10 15.86 6.24
N TRP A 60 13.10 15.33 5.52
CA TRP A 60 14.05 16.14 4.78
C TRP A 60 13.40 16.96 3.67
N ALA A 61 12.39 16.41 3.00
CA ALA A 61 11.66 17.13 1.98
C ALA A 61 10.90 18.33 2.55
N ARG A 62 10.28 18.20 3.74
CA ARG A 62 9.66 19.35 4.41
C ARG A 62 10.68 20.39 4.84
N TRP A 63 11.81 19.96 5.38
CA TRP A 63 12.89 20.86 5.78
C TRP A 63 13.42 21.67 4.59
N LEU A 64 13.73 21.01 3.46
CA LEU A 64 14.15 21.65 2.21
C LEU A 64 13.08 22.59 1.63
N ASN A 65 11.82 22.16 1.62
CA ASN A 65 10.71 23.02 1.19
C ASN A 65 10.60 24.29 2.06
N GLY A 66 10.93 24.20 3.36
CA GLY A 66 10.98 25.35 4.28
C GLY A 66 12.08 26.36 3.94
N LEU A 67 13.12 25.93 3.21
CA LEU A 67 14.15 26.80 2.62
C LEU A 67 13.75 27.34 1.23
N GLY A 68 12.54 27.05 0.76
CA GLY A 68 12.08 27.41 -0.60
C GLY A 68 12.60 26.48 -1.70
N ILE A 69 13.25 25.38 -1.36
CA ILE A 69 13.83 24.44 -2.34
C ILE A 69 12.78 23.42 -2.75
N SER A 70 12.54 23.27 -4.06
CA SER A 70 11.58 22.28 -4.56
C SER A 70 12.12 20.86 -4.41
N VAL A 71 11.29 19.94 -3.92
CA VAL A 71 11.68 18.54 -3.71
C VAL A 71 10.80 17.59 -4.54
N ARG A 72 11.45 16.64 -5.22
CA ARG A 72 10.82 15.55 -5.95
C ARG A 72 11.20 14.21 -5.34
N LEU A 73 10.24 13.55 -4.69
CA LEU A 73 10.44 12.20 -4.16
C LEU A 73 10.10 11.15 -5.23
N LEU A 74 11.04 10.29 -5.59
CA LEU A 74 10.84 9.21 -6.57
C LEU A 74 10.45 7.90 -5.88
N PRO A 75 9.52 7.11 -6.43
CA PRO A 75 9.19 5.81 -5.86
C PRO A 75 10.34 4.80 -6.02
N ALA A 76 10.83 4.26 -4.90
CA ALA A 76 11.88 3.23 -4.80
C ALA A 76 11.86 2.16 -5.89
N GLN A 77 10.68 1.56 -6.11
CA GLN A 77 10.47 0.48 -7.07
C GLN A 77 10.79 0.85 -8.53
N TYR A 78 10.72 2.13 -8.90
CA TYR A 78 11.06 2.59 -10.24
C TYR A 78 12.52 3.04 -10.33
N VAL A 79 13.05 3.65 -9.27
CA VAL A 79 14.48 4.04 -9.18
C VAL A 79 15.38 2.82 -9.36
N ARG A 80 15.00 1.65 -8.82
CA ARG A 80 15.77 0.40 -8.94
C ARG A 80 16.14 0.02 -10.38
N ALA A 81 15.33 0.39 -11.39
CA ALA A 81 15.63 0.10 -12.78
C ALA A 81 16.84 0.89 -13.34
N TYR A 82 17.20 1.99 -12.69
CA TYR A 82 18.30 2.89 -13.09
C TYR A 82 19.59 2.61 -12.31
N VAL A 83 19.56 1.74 -11.30
CA VAL A 83 20.72 1.36 -10.50
C VAL A 83 21.63 0.45 -11.33
N ARG A 84 22.90 0.83 -11.45
CA ARG A 84 23.93 0.07 -12.20
C ARG A 84 24.39 -1.16 -11.41
N ARG A 85 25.05 -2.12 -12.09
CA ARG A 85 25.47 -3.42 -11.49
C ARG A 85 26.37 -3.28 -10.25
N ASN A 86 27.27 -2.30 -10.21
CA ASN A 86 28.15 -2.07 -9.06
C ASN A 86 27.50 -1.06 -8.13
N LYS A 87 26.93 -1.56 -7.03
CA LYS A 87 26.18 -0.74 -6.08
C LYS A 87 27.12 0.06 -5.16
N THR A 88 27.00 1.38 -5.21
CA THR A 88 27.63 2.35 -4.31
C THR A 88 26.66 3.50 -4.06
N ASP A 89 26.80 4.21 -2.94
CA ASP A 89 25.93 5.37 -2.67
C ASP A 89 26.02 6.42 -3.80
N ALA A 90 27.22 6.62 -4.36
CA ALA A 90 27.46 7.55 -5.47
C ALA A 90 26.70 7.12 -6.75
N THR A 91 26.71 5.83 -7.08
CA THR A 91 25.93 5.31 -8.21
C THR A 91 24.42 5.33 -7.93
N ASP A 92 23.99 5.20 -6.67
CA ASP A 92 22.58 5.28 -6.28
C ASP A 92 22.08 6.73 -6.41
N ALA A 93 22.87 7.72 -5.99
CA ALA A 93 22.58 9.15 -6.21
C ALA A 93 22.56 9.51 -7.71
N ALA A 94 23.48 8.96 -8.51
CA ALA A 94 23.46 9.13 -9.97
C ALA A 94 22.21 8.51 -10.61
N ALA A 95 21.78 7.32 -10.15
CA ALA A 95 20.57 6.67 -10.63
C ALA A 95 19.31 7.48 -10.34
N LEU A 96 19.26 8.23 -9.23
CA LEU A 96 18.16 9.15 -8.93
C LEU A 96 18.05 10.28 -9.96
N LEU A 97 19.17 10.85 -10.41
CA LEU A 97 19.17 11.87 -11.47
C LEU A 97 18.62 11.31 -12.78
N GLU A 98 19.09 10.13 -13.20
CA GLU A 98 18.60 9.50 -14.43
C GLU A 98 17.12 9.11 -14.33
N ALA A 99 16.68 8.58 -13.19
CA ALA A 99 15.27 8.28 -12.96
C ALA A 99 14.41 9.55 -12.98
N ALA A 100 14.91 10.68 -12.48
CA ALA A 100 14.15 11.94 -12.49
C ALA A 100 13.90 12.51 -13.89
N ARG A 101 14.69 12.10 -14.90
CA ARG A 101 14.50 12.47 -16.31
C ARG A 101 13.37 11.67 -16.97
N ALA A 102 13.00 10.53 -16.40
CA ALA A 102 11.93 9.69 -16.93
C ALA A 102 10.56 10.35 -16.68
N ALA A 103 9.91 10.80 -17.75
CA ALA A 103 8.66 11.56 -17.69
C ALA A 103 7.47 10.74 -17.17
N ASP A 104 7.54 9.41 -17.23
CA ASP A 104 6.49 8.50 -16.78
C ASP A 104 6.52 8.22 -15.26
N ILE A 105 7.65 8.51 -14.59
CA ILE A 105 7.79 8.32 -13.15
C ILE A 105 7.05 9.43 -12.40
N ARG A 106 5.91 9.08 -11.83
CA ARG A 106 5.15 10.00 -10.97
C ARG A 106 5.81 10.17 -9.60
N PRO A 107 6.11 11.41 -9.18
CA PRO A 107 6.66 11.67 -7.86
C PRO A 107 5.68 11.30 -6.73
N VAL A 108 6.22 10.87 -5.60
CA VAL A 108 5.49 10.74 -4.35
C VAL A 108 5.34 12.12 -3.74
N ARG A 109 4.11 12.50 -3.35
CA ARG A 109 3.92 13.77 -2.63
C ARG A 109 4.64 13.74 -1.28
N VAL A 110 5.21 14.89 -0.92
CA VAL A 110 5.70 15.13 0.43
C VAL A 110 4.49 15.19 1.36
N LYS A 111 4.49 14.33 2.38
CA LYS A 111 3.40 14.27 3.36
C LYS A 111 3.60 15.32 4.44
N SER A 112 2.52 15.84 4.98
CA SER A 112 2.55 16.63 6.22
C SER A 112 2.92 15.73 7.42
N VAL A 113 3.22 16.36 8.55
CA VAL A 113 3.52 15.65 9.81
C VAL A 113 2.28 14.86 10.26
N GLU A 114 1.10 15.47 10.17
CA GLU A 114 -0.19 14.90 10.57
C GLU A 114 -0.52 13.67 9.71
N GLN A 115 -0.25 13.73 8.41
CA GLN A 115 -0.41 12.58 7.53
C GLN A 115 0.53 11.43 7.89
N GLN A 116 1.81 11.74 8.15
CA GLN A 116 2.76 10.72 8.58
C GLN A 116 2.39 10.12 9.94
N ALA A 117 1.89 10.93 10.87
CA ALA A 117 1.42 10.49 12.17
C ALA A 117 0.20 9.56 12.03
N LEU A 118 -0.78 9.93 11.20
CA LEU A 118 -1.94 9.09 10.90
C LEU A 118 -1.53 7.75 10.26
N GLN A 119 -0.57 7.77 9.32
CA GLN A 119 0.02 6.53 8.78
C GLN A 119 0.78 5.72 9.87
N GLY A 120 1.42 6.41 10.81
CA GLY A 120 2.08 5.84 11.97
C GLY A 120 1.12 5.04 12.84
N LEU A 121 -0.06 5.58 13.18
CA LEU A 121 -1.10 4.88 13.93
C LEU A 121 -1.50 3.55 13.27
N HIS A 122 -1.71 3.55 11.95
CA HIS A 122 -2.00 2.32 11.20
C HIS A 122 -0.87 1.30 11.25
N ARG A 123 0.39 1.76 11.16
CA ARG A 123 1.57 0.90 11.24
C ARG A 123 1.72 0.28 12.63
N ILE A 124 1.63 1.09 13.69
CA ILE A 124 1.71 0.63 15.09
C ILE A 124 0.62 -0.41 15.36
N ARG A 125 -0.62 -0.13 14.98
CA ARG A 125 -1.72 -1.09 15.08
C ARG A 125 -1.41 -2.41 14.37
N SER A 126 -0.88 -2.34 13.14
CA SER A 126 -0.53 -3.53 12.35
C SER A 126 0.61 -4.34 12.99
N LEU A 127 1.61 -3.66 13.57
CA LEU A 127 2.69 -4.30 14.33
C LEU A 127 2.13 -5.06 15.53
N TRP A 128 1.27 -4.42 16.34
CA TRP A 128 0.64 -5.09 17.48
C TRP A 128 -0.26 -6.26 17.07
N MET A 129 -1.01 -6.15 15.96
CA MET A 129 -1.79 -7.27 15.43
C MET A 129 -0.90 -8.45 15.02
N GLY A 130 0.25 -8.16 14.40
CA GLY A 130 1.25 -9.17 14.04
C GLY A 130 1.80 -9.87 15.29
N THR A 131 2.25 -9.10 16.29
CA THR A 131 2.75 -9.64 17.56
C THR A 131 1.68 -10.47 18.27
N ARG A 132 0.44 -9.96 18.38
CA ARG A 132 -0.69 -10.68 18.99
C ARG A 132 -0.91 -12.04 18.32
N THR A 133 -0.93 -12.06 16.99
CA THR A 133 -1.13 -13.29 16.22
C THR A 133 0.03 -14.26 16.42
N SER A 134 1.27 -13.76 16.47
CA SER A 134 2.46 -14.56 16.77
C SER A 134 2.37 -15.21 18.15
N ARG A 135 1.97 -14.47 19.20
CA ARG A 135 1.80 -15.01 20.55
C ARG A 135 0.68 -16.06 20.64
N ILE A 136 -0.46 -15.82 20.00
CA ILE A 136 -1.55 -16.80 19.92
C ILE A 136 -1.07 -18.09 19.25
N ASN A 137 -0.28 -17.98 18.19
CA ASN A 137 0.25 -19.14 17.49
C ASN A 137 1.30 -19.89 18.30
N ALA A 138 2.15 -19.18 19.06
CA ALA A 138 3.10 -19.79 19.97
C ALA A 138 2.39 -20.60 21.07
N LEU A 139 1.40 -20.02 21.75
CA LEU A 139 0.60 -20.72 22.76
C LEU A 139 -0.15 -21.91 22.17
N ARG A 140 -0.72 -21.77 20.97
CA ARG A 140 -1.34 -22.91 20.26
C ARG A 140 -0.32 -24.01 19.98
N GLY A 141 0.90 -23.66 19.59
CA GLY A 141 2.01 -24.61 19.38
C GLY A 141 2.34 -25.38 20.65
N PHE A 142 2.54 -24.68 21.76
CA PHE A 142 2.81 -25.29 23.06
C PHE A 142 1.70 -26.22 23.52
N CYS A 143 0.43 -25.80 23.43
CA CYS A 143 -0.69 -26.68 23.74
C CYS A 143 -0.67 -27.96 22.88
N ARG A 144 -0.30 -27.86 21.60
CA ARG A 144 -0.23 -29.00 20.68
C ARG A 144 0.85 -30.01 21.07
N GLU A 145 1.97 -29.57 21.62
CA GLU A 145 3.05 -30.45 22.10
C GLU A 145 2.58 -31.37 23.23
N PHE A 146 1.58 -30.95 24.00
CA PHE A 146 0.97 -31.74 25.07
C PHE A 146 -0.40 -32.33 24.69
N GLY A 147 -0.66 -32.49 23.38
CA GLY A 147 -1.88 -33.14 22.87
C GLY A 147 -3.15 -32.28 22.92
N ILE A 148 -3.05 -31.01 23.29
CA ILE A 148 -4.20 -30.11 23.42
C ILE A 148 -4.40 -29.34 22.11
N THR A 149 -5.50 -29.61 21.43
CA THR A 149 -5.85 -28.91 20.18
C THR A 149 -6.66 -27.65 20.47
N ILE A 150 -6.10 -26.49 20.12
CA ILE A 150 -6.77 -25.18 20.24
C ILE A 150 -7.43 -24.81 18.90
N PRO A 151 -8.71 -24.39 18.90
CA PRO A 151 -9.41 -24.00 17.68
C PRO A 151 -8.75 -22.82 16.95
N GLN A 152 -9.04 -22.73 15.66
CA GLN A 152 -8.67 -21.56 14.86
C GLN A 152 -9.52 -20.34 15.25
N GLY A 153 -8.96 -19.15 15.03
CA GLY A 153 -9.58 -17.87 15.42
C GLY A 153 -8.90 -17.25 16.64
N ALA A 154 -8.74 -15.93 16.61
CA ALA A 154 -8.06 -15.20 17.68
C ALA A 154 -8.86 -15.28 18.99
N ARG A 155 -10.13 -14.85 18.96
CA ARG A 155 -11.00 -14.83 20.15
C ARG A 155 -11.17 -16.22 20.76
N THR A 156 -11.70 -17.16 19.99
CA THR A 156 -11.95 -18.54 20.45
C THR A 156 -10.67 -19.23 20.90
N GLY A 157 -9.55 -18.99 20.20
CA GLY A 157 -8.25 -19.53 20.58
C GLY A 157 -7.77 -19.00 21.94
N VAL A 158 -7.82 -17.67 22.15
CA VAL A 158 -7.42 -17.02 23.41
C VAL A 158 -8.30 -17.46 24.58
N GLU A 159 -9.62 -17.53 24.38
CA GLU A 159 -10.56 -18.02 25.39
C GLU A 159 -10.28 -19.48 25.76
N THR A 160 -10.04 -20.35 24.78
CA THR A 160 -9.74 -21.78 25.01
C THR A 160 -8.40 -21.97 25.70
N ILE A 161 -7.35 -21.26 25.27
CA ILE A 161 -6.04 -21.28 25.91
C ILE A 161 -6.16 -20.84 27.37
N GLY A 162 -6.93 -19.78 27.65
CA GLY A 162 -7.18 -19.33 29.02
C GLY A 162 -7.82 -20.40 29.89
N ARG A 163 -8.82 -21.14 29.37
CA ARG A 163 -9.46 -22.24 30.09
C ARG A 163 -8.49 -23.39 30.35
N VAL A 164 -7.69 -23.76 29.35
CA VAL A 164 -6.69 -24.83 29.45
C VAL A 164 -5.64 -24.50 30.51
N LEU A 165 -5.09 -23.28 30.50
CA LEU A 165 -4.07 -22.87 31.47
C LEU A 165 -4.62 -22.75 32.90
N ALA A 166 -5.90 -22.39 33.03
CA ALA A 166 -6.58 -22.27 34.32
C ALA A 166 -7.00 -23.61 34.94
N ASP A 167 -7.14 -24.68 34.14
CA ASP A 167 -7.46 -26.02 34.64
C ASP A 167 -6.20 -26.74 35.14
N PRO A 168 -6.06 -26.99 36.46
CA PRO A 168 -4.92 -27.72 37.00
C PRO A 168 -4.82 -29.14 36.45
N ARG A 169 -5.93 -29.72 35.98
CA ARG A 169 -5.99 -31.08 35.43
C ARG A 169 -5.64 -31.15 33.94
N SER A 170 -5.42 -30.00 33.30
CA SER A 170 -5.00 -29.98 31.88
C SER A 170 -3.64 -30.66 31.70
N ALA A 171 -3.39 -31.23 30.52
CA ALA A 171 -2.10 -31.84 30.18
C ALA A 171 -0.92 -30.85 30.04
N VAL A 172 -1.13 -29.55 30.28
CA VAL A 172 -0.04 -28.55 30.28
C VAL A 172 0.85 -28.75 31.52
N PRO A 173 2.17 -28.94 31.37
CA PRO A 173 3.07 -29.06 32.50
C PRO A 173 3.14 -27.78 33.35
N ASP A 174 3.22 -27.94 34.66
CA ASP A 174 3.28 -26.81 35.59
C ASP A 174 4.51 -25.93 35.38
N LEU A 175 5.61 -26.51 34.90
CA LEU A 175 6.85 -25.78 34.57
C LEU A 175 6.62 -24.62 33.60
N ILE A 176 5.72 -24.79 32.62
CA ILE A 176 5.46 -23.76 31.59
C ILE A 176 4.17 -22.99 31.84
N ARG A 177 3.30 -23.47 32.74
CA ARG A 177 1.94 -22.94 32.95
C ARG A 177 1.96 -21.45 33.31
N HIS A 178 2.82 -21.06 34.25
CA HIS A 178 2.94 -19.66 34.66
C HIS A 178 3.44 -18.77 33.50
N THR A 179 4.51 -19.20 32.82
CA THR A 179 5.09 -18.45 31.70
C THR A 179 4.13 -18.34 30.51
N ALA A 180 3.36 -19.39 30.22
CA ALA A 180 2.30 -19.36 29.21
C ALA A 180 1.16 -18.41 29.60
N SER A 181 0.86 -18.29 30.90
CA SER A 181 -0.13 -17.33 31.39
C SER A 181 0.33 -15.87 31.21
N MET A 182 1.62 -15.58 31.42
CA MET A 182 2.18 -14.25 31.11
C MET A 182 2.06 -13.89 29.61
N LEU A 183 2.24 -14.85 28.70
CA LEU A 183 2.02 -14.63 27.27
C LEU A 183 0.54 -14.36 26.96
N LEU A 184 -0.38 -14.99 27.68
CA LEU A 184 -1.81 -14.73 27.55
C LEU A 184 -2.17 -13.31 28.01
N GLU A 185 -1.54 -12.83 29.07
CA GLU A 185 -1.67 -11.44 29.53
C GLU A 185 -1.10 -10.45 28.51
N GLU A 186 0.06 -10.73 27.90
CA GLU A 186 0.62 -9.92 26.81
C GLU A 186 -0.37 -9.81 25.63
N ILE A 187 -1.03 -10.92 25.26
CA ILE A 187 -2.06 -10.92 24.22
C ILE A 187 -3.21 -9.97 24.58
N ARG A 188 -3.74 -10.06 25.80
CA ARG A 188 -4.85 -9.20 26.27
C ARG A 188 -4.45 -7.73 26.27
N LEU A 189 -3.22 -7.42 26.70
CA LEU A 189 -2.69 -6.06 26.67
C LEU A 189 -2.56 -5.53 25.23
N LEU A 190 -2.10 -6.36 24.29
CA LEU A 190 -2.04 -6.00 22.87
C LEU A 190 -3.44 -5.74 22.30
N GLU A 191 -4.45 -6.54 22.66
CA GLU A 191 -5.84 -6.31 22.25
C GLU A 191 -6.39 -4.98 22.77
N ALA A 192 -6.13 -4.64 24.03
CA ALA A 192 -6.52 -3.36 24.61
C ALA A 192 -5.85 -2.17 23.90
N ARG A 193 -4.54 -2.28 23.60
CA ARG A 193 -3.77 -1.26 22.86
C ARG A 193 -4.27 -1.08 21.42
N ILE A 194 -4.60 -2.17 20.74
CA ILE A 194 -5.21 -2.13 19.40
C ILE A 194 -6.54 -1.39 19.44
N ALA A 195 -7.42 -1.73 20.40
CA ALA A 195 -8.70 -1.05 20.56
C ALA A 195 -8.54 0.44 20.89
N GLN A 196 -7.51 0.80 21.67
CA GLN A 196 -7.19 2.19 21.97
C GLN A 196 -6.82 2.99 20.71
N VAL A 197 -5.92 2.47 19.87
CA VAL A 197 -5.57 3.14 18.60
C VAL A 197 -6.75 3.21 17.64
N GLU A 198 -7.65 2.22 17.64
CA GLU A 198 -8.89 2.30 16.85
C GLU A 198 -9.82 3.42 17.34
N ARG A 199 -9.90 3.69 18.66
CA ARG A 199 -10.63 4.84 19.20
C ARG A 199 -9.99 6.17 18.81
N GLU A 200 -8.67 6.26 18.80
CA GLU A 200 -7.94 7.45 18.34
C GLU A 200 -8.20 7.71 16.86
N LEU A 201 -8.12 6.68 16.02
CA LEU A 201 -8.47 6.77 14.59
C LEU A 201 -9.92 7.21 14.40
N ALA A 202 -10.85 6.73 15.22
CA ALA A 202 -12.26 7.15 15.18
C ALA A 202 -12.41 8.64 15.52
N SER A 203 -11.65 9.14 16.49
CA SER A 203 -11.63 10.56 16.84
C SER A 203 -11.14 11.43 15.68
N VAL A 204 -10.01 11.04 15.07
CA VAL A 204 -9.46 11.73 13.88
C VAL A 204 -10.46 11.69 12.72
N ALA A 205 -11.13 10.56 12.51
CA ALA A 205 -12.12 10.42 11.45
C ALA A 205 -13.32 11.35 11.62
N ARG A 206 -13.81 11.55 12.86
CA ARG A 206 -14.93 12.47 13.14
C ARG A 206 -14.61 13.92 12.82
N GLN A 207 -13.34 14.32 12.99
CA GLN A 207 -12.88 15.69 12.75
C GLN A 207 -12.55 15.97 11.27
N SER A 208 -12.52 14.94 10.42
CA SER A 208 -12.13 15.07 9.02
C SER A 208 -13.33 14.94 8.08
N PRO A 209 -13.71 16.00 7.35
CA PRO A 209 -14.79 15.93 6.35
C PRO A 209 -14.56 14.86 5.28
N ALA A 210 -13.29 14.63 4.90
CA ALA A 210 -12.91 13.58 3.95
C ALA A 210 -13.19 12.18 4.50
N CYS A 211 -12.91 11.93 5.78
CA CYS A 211 -13.24 10.66 6.44
C CYS A 211 -14.75 10.45 6.54
N THR A 212 -15.52 11.46 6.94
CA THR A 212 -16.99 11.37 7.02
C THR A 212 -17.60 11.01 5.66
N LEU A 213 -17.10 11.63 4.59
CA LEU A 213 -17.55 11.33 3.24
C LEU A 213 -17.19 9.89 2.81
N LEU A 214 -15.97 9.45 3.10
CA LEU A 214 -15.51 8.09 2.81
C LEU A 214 -16.32 7.04 3.57
N LEU A 215 -16.65 7.29 4.84
CA LEU A 215 -17.47 6.41 5.66
C LEU A 215 -18.92 6.29 5.17
N SER A 216 -19.41 7.26 4.40
CA SER A 216 -20.74 7.17 3.77
C SER A 216 -20.80 6.18 2.60
N VAL A 217 -19.64 5.70 2.12
CA VAL A 217 -19.55 4.74 1.01
C VAL A 217 -19.68 3.30 1.56
N PRO A 218 -20.66 2.52 1.07
CA PRO A 218 -20.82 1.13 1.50
C PRO A 218 -19.53 0.31 1.33
N GLY A 219 -19.13 -0.37 2.40
CA GLY A 219 -17.92 -1.20 2.43
C GLY A 219 -16.64 -0.50 2.89
N ILE A 220 -16.61 0.83 2.96
CA ILE A 220 -15.47 1.60 3.50
C ILE A 220 -15.65 1.79 5.00
N GLY A 221 -14.91 1.02 5.79
CA GLY A 221 -14.86 1.17 7.25
C GLY A 221 -13.80 2.18 7.71
N LEU A 222 -13.80 2.47 9.02
CA LEU A 222 -12.88 3.40 9.68
C LEU A 222 -11.43 3.27 9.21
N LEU A 223 -10.88 2.06 9.32
CA LEU A 223 -9.48 1.81 8.98
C LEU A 223 -9.14 2.11 7.52
N THR A 224 -10.09 1.87 6.62
CA THR A 224 -9.91 2.15 5.20
C THR A 224 -10.01 3.66 4.95
N ALA A 225 -11.02 4.32 5.53
CA ALA A 225 -11.23 5.76 5.37
C ALA A 225 -10.01 6.57 5.84
N THR A 226 -9.55 6.31 7.07
CA THR A 226 -8.39 7.03 7.63
C THR A 226 -7.10 6.73 6.87
N ALA A 227 -6.90 5.48 6.41
CA ALA A 227 -5.73 5.13 5.61
C ALA A 227 -5.72 5.85 4.24
N LEU A 228 -6.89 5.98 3.60
CA LEU A 228 -7.02 6.72 2.34
C LEU A 228 -6.71 8.21 2.54
N VAL A 229 -7.23 8.83 3.60
CA VAL A 229 -6.92 10.23 3.94
C VAL A 229 -5.44 10.41 4.26
N ALA A 230 -4.85 9.51 5.05
CA ALA A 230 -3.43 9.55 5.36
C ALA A 230 -2.54 9.46 4.11
N ALA A 231 -2.99 8.72 3.09
CA ALA A 231 -2.28 8.54 1.83
C ALA A 231 -2.45 9.70 0.84
N THR A 232 -3.60 10.38 0.86
CA THR A 232 -4.01 11.36 -0.18
C THR A 232 -4.18 12.79 0.32
N SER A 233 -4.07 13.03 1.63
CA SER A 233 -4.46 14.28 2.29
C SER A 233 -5.97 14.57 2.22
N GLY A 234 -6.81 13.59 1.82
CA GLY A 234 -8.22 13.84 1.54
C GLY A 234 -8.45 14.60 0.22
N ASP A 235 -7.45 14.71 -0.64
CA ASP A 235 -7.56 15.26 -1.99
C ASP A 235 -7.19 14.21 -3.03
N VAL A 236 -8.13 13.91 -3.93
CA VAL A 236 -7.95 12.92 -5.02
C VAL A 236 -7.85 13.58 -6.40
N THR A 237 -7.80 14.91 -6.48
CA THR A 237 -7.77 15.64 -7.77
C THR A 237 -6.52 15.35 -8.61
N HIS A 238 -5.43 14.96 -7.96
CA HIS A 238 -4.18 14.57 -8.60
C HIS A 238 -4.23 13.23 -9.37
N PHE A 239 -5.27 12.42 -9.16
CA PHE A 239 -5.49 11.24 -9.97
C PHE A 239 -6.23 11.64 -11.24
N GLN A 240 -5.72 11.20 -12.40
CA GLN A 240 -6.35 11.47 -13.69
C GLN A 240 -7.75 10.91 -13.79
N ASP A 241 -7.96 9.70 -13.26
CA ASP A 241 -9.24 9.00 -13.24
C ASP A 241 -9.32 7.97 -12.09
N ALA A 242 -10.45 7.28 -12.00
CA ALA A 242 -10.73 6.20 -11.06
C ALA A 242 -9.72 5.04 -11.15
N ARG A 243 -9.33 4.68 -12.38
CA ARG A 243 -8.46 3.52 -12.64
C ARG A 243 -7.05 3.82 -12.15
N HIS A 244 -6.62 5.07 -12.33
CA HIS A 244 -5.35 5.55 -11.81
C HIS A 244 -5.34 5.46 -10.28
N PHE A 245 -6.39 5.95 -9.62
CA PHE A 245 -6.54 5.84 -8.18
C PHE A 245 -6.46 4.37 -7.71
N SER A 246 -7.25 3.48 -8.32
CA SER A 246 -7.28 2.06 -7.95
C SER A 246 -5.95 1.35 -8.21
N SER A 247 -5.28 1.67 -9.32
CA SER A 247 -3.95 1.14 -9.64
C SER A 247 -2.90 1.64 -8.64
N TRP A 248 -2.97 2.92 -8.25
CA TRP A 248 -2.07 3.52 -7.26
C TRP A 248 -2.22 2.85 -5.89
N PHE A 249 -3.43 2.53 -5.46
CA PHE A 249 -3.66 1.75 -4.24
C PHE A 249 -3.40 0.24 -4.41
N GLY A 250 -3.06 -0.23 -5.62
CA GLY A 250 -2.81 -1.64 -5.89
C GLY A 250 -4.06 -2.52 -5.84
N LEU A 251 -5.24 -1.92 -6.05
CA LEU A 251 -6.54 -2.57 -6.07
C LEU A 251 -6.86 -3.23 -7.43
N THR A 252 -6.03 -3.00 -8.45
CA THR A 252 -6.20 -3.59 -9.77
C THR A 252 -5.64 -5.03 -9.85
N PRO A 253 -6.24 -5.91 -10.67
CA PRO A 253 -5.69 -7.23 -11.02
C PRO A 253 -4.28 -7.14 -11.60
N ARG A 254 -3.45 -8.16 -11.36
CA ARG A 254 -2.17 -8.32 -12.07
C ARG A 254 -2.46 -8.75 -13.51
N GLU A 255 -1.90 -8.05 -14.48
CA GLU A 255 -2.00 -8.43 -15.89
C GLU A 255 -0.72 -9.12 -16.34
N TYR A 256 -0.88 -10.29 -16.96
CA TYR A 256 0.15 -11.04 -17.66
C TYR A 256 -0.32 -11.19 -19.11
N SER A 257 0.27 -10.41 -20.00
CA SER A 257 -0.10 -10.41 -21.42
C SER A 257 1.16 -10.59 -22.26
N SER A 258 1.10 -11.50 -23.24
CA SER A 258 2.15 -11.73 -24.22
C SER A 258 1.53 -12.05 -25.59
N GLY A 259 1.98 -11.34 -26.64
CA GLY A 259 1.42 -11.48 -27.99
C GLY A 259 -0.10 -11.27 -28.02
N SER A 260 -0.84 -12.31 -28.37
CA SER A 260 -2.32 -12.34 -28.42
C SER A 260 -2.99 -12.83 -27.13
N SER A 261 -2.23 -13.29 -26.13
CA SER A 261 -2.78 -13.84 -24.89
C SER A 261 -2.85 -12.77 -23.79
N ARG A 262 -3.98 -12.73 -23.08
CA ARG A 262 -4.22 -11.82 -21.95
C ARG A 262 -4.75 -12.60 -20.75
N TYR A 263 -4.01 -12.57 -19.65
CA TYR A 263 -4.39 -13.18 -18.39
C TYR A 263 -4.44 -12.15 -17.25
N LEU A 264 -5.59 -12.05 -16.58
CA LEU A 264 -5.78 -11.21 -15.39
C LEU A 264 -5.79 -12.10 -14.15
N GLY A 265 -4.75 -11.97 -13.32
CA GLY A 265 -4.59 -12.71 -12.07
C GLY A 265 -5.20 -12.00 -10.86
N ARG A 266 -4.73 -12.38 -9.67
CA ARG A 266 -5.19 -11.79 -8.39
C ARG A 266 -4.86 -10.29 -8.28
N ILE A 267 -5.57 -9.58 -7.40
CA ILE A 267 -5.29 -8.17 -7.06
C ILE A 267 -3.81 -8.00 -6.69
N SER A 268 -3.18 -6.94 -7.21
CA SER A 268 -1.74 -6.77 -7.16
C SER A 268 -1.16 -6.63 -5.75
N LYS A 269 -1.89 -5.93 -4.86
CA LYS A 269 -1.51 -5.59 -3.47
C LYS A 269 -0.16 -4.87 -3.34
N ARG A 270 0.37 -4.27 -4.42
CA ARG A 270 1.76 -3.79 -4.48
C ARG A 270 2.06 -2.55 -3.63
N ARG A 271 1.09 -1.66 -3.38
CA ARG A 271 1.34 -0.37 -2.71
C ARG A 271 0.59 -0.12 -1.41
N ALA A 272 -0.46 -0.87 -1.13
CA ALA A 272 -1.31 -0.59 0.03
C ALA A 272 -1.66 -1.87 0.79
N THR A 273 -0.66 -2.57 1.34
CA THR A 273 -0.90 -3.78 2.13
C THR A 273 -1.86 -3.51 3.30
N ALA A 274 -1.73 -2.35 3.95
CA ALA A 274 -2.64 -1.91 5.02
C ALA A 274 -4.05 -1.58 4.49
N THR A 275 -4.19 -0.75 3.44
CA THR A 275 -5.50 -0.39 2.87
C THR A 275 -6.21 -1.60 2.25
N CYS A 276 -5.49 -2.43 1.47
CA CYS A 276 -6.03 -3.64 0.84
C CYS A 276 -6.42 -4.73 1.84
N ALA A 277 -5.73 -4.81 2.99
CA ALA A 277 -6.08 -5.74 4.07
C ALA A 277 -7.31 -5.28 4.86
N CYS A 278 -7.55 -3.96 4.93
CA CYS A 278 -8.69 -3.38 5.65
C CYS A 278 -9.96 -3.25 4.78
N CYS A 279 -9.84 -3.24 3.45
CA CYS A 279 -11.01 -3.17 2.57
C CYS A 279 -11.80 -4.50 2.56
N SER A 280 -13.11 -4.40 2.81
CA SER A 280 -14.06 -5.47 2.52
C SER A 280 -14.02 -5.86 1.02
N PRO A 281 -14.38 -7.11 0.65
CA PRO A 281 -14.56 -7.49 -0.76
C PRO A 281 -15.45 -6.50 -1.53
N THR A 282 -16.50 -5.96 -0.88
CA THR A 282 -17.42 -4.97 -1.44
C THR A 282 -16.75 -3.61 -1.69
N ALA A 283 -15.90 -3.12 -0.78
CA ALA A 283 -15.10 -1.90 -1.03
C ALA A 283 -14.07 -2.10 -2.15
N ARG A 284 -13.48 -3.30 -2.25
CA ARG A 284 -12.58 -3.64 -3.36
C ARG A 284 -13.32 -3.64 -4.69
N ALA A 285 -14.54 -4.20 -4.74
CA ALA A 285 -15.40 -4.17 -5.91
C ALA A 285 -15.88 -2.76 -6.26
N ALA A 286 -16.28 -1.94 -5.28
CA ALA A 286 -16.68 -0.55 -5.51
C ALA A 286 -15.56 0.32 -6.10
N CYS A 287 -14.29 0.03 -5.79
CA CYS A 287 -13.15 0.69 -6.44
C CYS A 287 -12.79 0.12 -7.82
N CYS A 288 -13.32 -1.06 -8.20
CA CYS A 288 -12.92 -1.79 -9.42
C CYS A 288 -14.04 -1.96 -10.47
N GLU A 289 -15.31 -1.92 -10.09
CA GLU A 289 -16.45 -2.26 -10.97
C GLU A 289 -17.23 -1.04 -11.48
N ARG A 290 -17.78 -1.23 -12.68
CA ARG A 290 -18.75 -0.31 -13.32
C ARG A 290 -20.02 -0.28 -12.49
N PRO A 291 -20.59 0.89 -12.17
CA PRO A 291 -21.80 0.93 -11.38
C PRO A 291 -23.01 0.42 -12.19
N ARG A 292 -23.58 -0.72 -11.79
CA ARG A 292 -25.00 -1.01 -12.01
C ARG A 292 -25.75 -0.67 -10.73
N TRP A 293 -26.25 0.55 -10.64
CA TRP A 293 -27.19 0.93 -9.57
C TRP A 293 -28.61 0.53 -9.98
N PRO A 294 -29.39 -0.14 -9.12
CA PRO A 294 -30.83 -0.23 -9.28
C PRO A 294 -31.43 1.19 -9.27
N LYS A 295 -32.27 1.51 -10.25
CA LYS A 295 -33.00 2.79 -10.30
C LYS A 295 -33.98 2.86 -9.13
N ALA A 296 -33.60 3.50 -8.03
CA ALA A 296 -34.54 3.93 -7.00
C ALA A 296 -34.13 5.28 -6.41
N ARG A 297 -35.12 6.18 -6.34
CA ARG A 297 -35.08 7.60 -6.01
C ARG A 297 -34.14 7.98 -4.86
N ALA A 298 -33.27 8.97 -5.08
CA ALA A 298 -32.84 9.88 -4.01
C ALA A 298 -32.64 11.30 -4.59
N LYS A 299 -33.22 12.27 -3.89
CA LYS A 299 -33.43 13.67 -4.27
C LYS A 299 -32.13 14.45 -4.49
N ARG A 300 -32.20 15.41 -5.41
CA ARG A 300 -31.16 16.42 -5.68
C ARG A 300 -31.12 17.44 -4.54
N SER A 301 -30.01 17.51 -3.80
CA SER A 301 -29.55 18.72 -3.11
C SER A 301 -28.16 18.47 -2.50
N ALA A 302 -27.31 19.50 -2.49
CA ALA A 302 -25.89 19.55 -2.10
C ALA A 302 -24.88 19.34 -3.25
N ALA A 303 -24.83 20.34 -4.12
CA ALA A 303 -23.80 20.53 -5.12
C ALA A 303 -22.53 21.16 -4.52
N SER A 304 -21.39 20.81 -5.12
CA SER A 304 -20.00 21.20 -4.81
C SER A 304 -19.31 20.37 -3.71
N ALA A 305 -18.10 19.88 -4.03
CA ALA A 305 -17.27 18.89 -3.31
C ALA A 305 -17.79 17.43 -3.20
N ALA A 306 -19.04 17.18 -2.80
CA ALA A 306 -19.56 15.83 -2.57
C ALA A 306 -19.69 14.96 -3.84
N GLY A 307 -19.93 15.61 -4.99
CA GLY A 307 -20.00 14.93 -6.29
C GLY A 307 -18.67 14.37 -6.78
N ARG A 308 -17.52 14.86 -6.31
CA ARG A 308 -16.20 14.47 -6.85
C ARG A 308 -15.73 13.11 -6.34
N TRP A 309 -16.00 12.78 -5.07
CA TRP A 309 -15.75 11.44 -4.53
C TRP A 309 -16.76 10.41 -5.07
N ARG A 310 -18.03 10.82 -5.23
CA ARG A 310 -19.09 9.95 -5.80
C ARG A 310 -18.90 9.68 -7.29
N CYS A 311 -18.53 10.67 -8.10
CA CYS A 311 -18.39 10.52 -9.56
C CYS A 311 -17.07 9.86 -9.99
N ARG A 312 -15.94 10.08 -9.29
CA ARG A 312 -14.68 9.37 -9.61
C ARG A 312 -14.67 7.91 -9.18
N ALA A 313 -15.59 7.46 -8.32
CA ALA A 313 -15.84 6.04 -8.11
C ALA A 313 -16.87 5.46 -9.10
N ALA A 314 -17.60 6.28 -9.87
CA ALA A 314 -18.83 5.85 -10.54
C ALA A 314 -19.00 6.26 -12.03
N LEU A 315 -17.98 6.73 -12.76
CA LEU A 315 -18.17 7.08 -14.18
C LEU A 315 -17.15 6.39 -15.09
N THR A 316 -17.63 5.35 -15.79
CA THR A 316 -17.05 4.88 -17.06
C THR A 316 -18.15 4.68 -18.09
N THR A 317 -18.33 5.67 -18.96
CA THR A 317 -18.78 5.49 -20.34
C THR A 317 -17.94 6.49 -21.13
N THR A 318 -17.06 6.05 -22.03
CA THR A 318 -17.41 5.86 -23.44
C THR A 318 -16.50 4.83 -24.13
N LYS A 319 -17.09 3.98 -24.97
CA LYS A 319 -16.51 3.56 -26.26
C LYS A 319 -17.66 3.57 -27.30
N PRO A 320 -17.41 4.00 -28.56
CA PRO A 320 -18.41 4.01 -29.61
C PRO A 320 -18.74 2.57 -30.08
N PRO A 321 -19.90 2.34 -30.72
CA PRO A 321 -20.33 1.00 -31.09
C PRO A 321 -19.49 0.46 -32.25
N VAL A 322 -19.01 -0.78 -32.12
CA VAL A 322 -18.60 -1.62 -33.25
C VAL A 322 -19.79 -2.54 -33.55
N PRO A 323 -20.31 -2.58 -34.80
CA PRO A 323 -21.44 -3.43 -35.14
C PRO A 323 -21.02 -4.90 -35.15
N TRP A 324 -21.87 -5.76 -34.59
CA TRP A 324 -21.75 -7.21 -34.69
C TRP A 324 -22.19 -7.67 -36.09
N PRO A 325 -21.47 -8.59 -36.76
CA PRO A 325 -21.98 -9.23 -37.96
C PRO A 325 -23.05 -10.25 -37.57
N THR A 326 -24.22 -10.13 -38.20
CA THR A 326 -25.26 -11.16 -38.25
C THR A 326 -24.74 -12.34 -39.07
N SER A 327 -24.65 -13.54 -38.48
CA SER A 327 -24.55 -14.77 -39.26
C SER A 327 -25.88 -15.54 -39.21
N SER A 328 -26.45 -15.69 -40.40
CA SER A 328 -27.58 -16.52 -40.75
C SER A 328 -27.23 -18.01 -40.64
N ARG A 329 -28.29 -18.81 -40.43
CA ARG A 329 -28.30 -20.28 -40.44
C ARG A 329 -27.98 -20.86 -41.82
N ALA A 330 -27.23 -21.97 -41.84
CA ALA A 330 -27.35 -23.12 -42.76
C ALA A 330 -26.50 -24.28 -42.16
N SER A 331 -27.11 -25.33 -41.58
CA SER A 331 -27.52 -26.62 -42.19
C SER A 331 -26.49 -27.76 -42.02
N ALA A 332 -26.78 -28.63 -41.04
CA ALA A 332 -26.67 -30.10 -40.96
C ALA A 332 -25.61 -30.93 -41.77
N THR A 333 -24.70 -31.58 -41.01
CA THR A 333 -24.26 -33.01 -41.00
C THR A 333 -23.66 -33.72 -42.25
N PRO A 334 -23.02 -34.91 -42.12
CA PRO A 334 -21.88 -35.31 -41.25
C PRO A 334 -20.82 -36.14 -42.04
N ARG A 335 -19.66 -36.49 -41.45
CA ARG A 335 -18.95 -37.77 -41.73
C ARG A 335 -17.81 -38.08 -40.74
N CYS A 336 -17.75 -39.35 -40.36
CA CYS A 336 -16.80 -40.04 -39.49
C CYS A 336 -15.35 -40.07 -40.03
N ALA A 337 -14.36 -40.30 -39.16
CA ALA A 337 -13.65 -41.58 -39.06
C ALA A 337 -12.48 -41.58 -38.03
N THR A 338 -12.51 -42.61 -37.17
CA THR A 338 -11.40 -43.46 -36.65
C THR A 338 -10.23 -42.92 -35.79
N THR A 339 -10.24 -43.42 -34.54
CA THR A 339 -9.14 -43.82 -33.63
C THR A 339 -8.07 -44.72 -34.31
N PRO A 340 -6.85 -44.94 -33.76
CA PRO A 340 -6.66 -45.66 -32.48
C PRO A 340 -5.50 -45.25 -31.56
N ARG A 341 -5.63 -45.72 -30.31
CA ARG A 341 -4.59 -45.87 -29.27
C ARG A 341 -3.39 -46.67 -29.77
N LEU A 342 -2.20 -46.37 -29.25
CA LEU A 342 -1.15 -47.36 -29.01
C LEU A 342 -0.36 -47.04 -27.73
N THR A 343 -0.38 -48.00 -26.83
CA THR A 343 0.47 -48.21 -25.65
C THR A 343 1.91 -48.57 -26.05
N LYS A 344 2.91 -48.17 -25.25
CA LYS A 344 3.95 -49.05 -24.65
C LYS A 344 5.08 -48.25 -23.97
N GLN A 345 5.29 -48.53 -22.68
CA GLN A 345 6.59 -48.57 -21.97
C GLN A 345 7.48 -49.68 -22.59
N PRO A 346 8.83 -49.74 -22.41
CA PRO A 346 9.52 -49.60 -21.12
C PRO A 346 10.90 -48.90 -21.14
N GLY A 347 11.41 -48.65 -19.93
CA GLY A 347 12.75 -48.14 -19.62
C GLY A 347 12.87 -47.93 -18.13
#